data_AF-A0A4R4PNL7-F1
#
_entry.id   AF-A0A4R4PNL7-F1
#
_cell.length_a   1.000
_cell.length_b   1.000
_cell.length_c   1.000
_cell.angle_alpha   90.00
_cell.angle_beta   90.00
_cell.angle_gamma   90.00
#
_symmetry.space_group_name_H-M   'P 1'
#
loop_
_entity.id
_entity.type
_entity.pdbx_description
1 polymer ?
#
loop_
_entity_poly.entity_id
_entity_poly.type
_entity_poly.pdbx_seq_one_letter_code
_entity_poly.pdbx_strand_id
1 'polypeptide(L)'
;MNTYENGATLMTTAARVSGYLAAAMATGLAIAHLSIYTVGWLNSPETPLSAYLVGGVAISAAALGFALGALMLVRRPSSWRKTSLTLCWTAAVLLSAQALLIAVAEPALLIRIAGPGPWSLIGGPAFAVAAWRSRQVKAPR
;
A
#
# COMPACT_ATOMS: atom_id res chain seq x y z
N MET A 1 -19.31 -42.38 -3.86
CA MET A 1 -18.71 -41.56 -2.79
C MET A 1 -18.20 -40.29 -3.47
N ASN A 2 -18.95 -39.19 -3.34
CA ASN A 2 -18.80 -37.98 -4.15
C ASN A 2 -17.52 -37.20 -3.78
N THR A 3 -16.59 -37.13 -4.72
CA THR A 3 -15.47 -36.18 -4.74
C THR A 3 -15.98 -34.80 -5.15
N TYR A 4 -16.63 -34.09 -4.24
CA TYR A 4 -16.74 -32.64 -4.33
C TYR A 4 -15.38 -32.03 -3.97
N GLU A 5 -14.41 -32.13 -4.90
CA GLU A 5 -13.25 -31.26 -4.87
C GLU A 5 -13.73 -29.82 -5.05
N ASN A 6 -13.88 -29.16 -3.91
CA ASN A 6 -14.19 -27.74 -3.80
C ASN A 6 -13.21 -26.94 -4.67
N GLY A 7 -13.68 -26.51 -5.85
CA GLY A 7 -13.01 -25.60 -6.77
C GLY A 7 -12.80 -24.17 -6.24
N ALA A 8 -12.66 -24.00 -4.92
CA ALA A 8 -12.15 -22.79 -4.32
C ALA A 8 -10.62 -22.84 -4.44
N THR A 9 -10.07 -22.18 -5.46
CA THR A 9 -8.63 -21.90 -5.55
C THR A 9 -8.20 -21.15 -4.28
N LEU A 10 -7.77 -21.91 -3.28
CA LEU A 10 -7.35 -21.37 -1.98
C LEU A 10 -6.13 -20.49 -2.22
N MET A 11 -6.29 -19.20 -1.96
CA MET A 11 -5.19 -18.25 -1.96
C MET A 11 -4.10 -18.77 -1.01
N THR A 12 -2.86 -18.87 -1.48
CA THR A 12 -1.77 -19.40 -0.67
C THR A 12 -1.54 -18.53 0.57
N THR A 13 -1.11 -19.11 1.68
CA THR A 13 -0.78 -18.38 2.91
C THR A 13 0.20 -17.23 2.63
N ALA A 14 1.19 -17.47 1.76
CA ALA A 14 2.15 -16.45 1.33
C ALA A 14 1.50 -15.26 0.61
N ALA A 15 0.49 -15.49 -0.23
CA ALA A 15 -0.27 -14.41 -0.89
C ALA A 15 -1.07 -13.59 0.13
N ARG A 16 -1.63 -14.24 1.16
CA ARG A 16 -2.40 -13.55 2.22
C ARG A 16 -1.49 -12.68 3.07
N VAL A 17 -0.35 -13.24 3.50
CA VAL A 17 0.64 -12.52 4.32
C VAL A 17 1.17 -11.31 3.57
N SER A 18 1.56 -11.46 2.29
CA SER A 18 2.06 -10.33 1.50
C SER A 18 1.00 -9.25 1.27
N GLY A 19 -0.26 -9.61 1.00
CA GLY A 19 -1.34 -8.64 0.88
C GLY A 19 -1.64 -7.90 2.19
N TYR A 20 -1.64 -8.59 3.34
CA TYR A 20 -1.78 -7.94 4.64
C TYR A 20 -0.60 -7.03 4.99
N LEU A 21 0.63 -7.47 4.66
CA LEU A 21 1.82 -6.64 4.84
C LEU A 21 1.74 -5.37 3.99
N ALA A 22 1.40 -5.49 2.71
CA ALA A 22 1.21 -4.34 1.83
C ALA A 22 0.16 -3.36 2.37
N ALA A 23 -0.98 -3.89 2.83
CA ALA A 23 -2.03 -3.08 3.44
C ALA A 23 -1.57 -2.38 4.73
N ALA A 24 -0.84 -3.09 5.59
CA ALA A 24 -0.28 -2.52 6.82
C ALA A 24 0.71 -1.40 6.53
N MET A 25 1.62 -1.59 5.56
CA MET A 25 2.60 -0.56 5.18
C MET A 25 1.95 0.69 4.63
N ALA A 26 0.96 0.54 3.74
CA ALA A 26 0.22 1.69 3.21
C ALA A 26 -0.61 2.40 4.28
N THR A 27 -1.23 1.65 5.20
CA THR A 27 -1.96 2.23 6.33
C THR A 27 -1.03 3.01 7.26
N GLY A 28 0.14 2.45 7.57
CA GLY A 28 1.17 3.13 8.36
C GLY A 28 1.67 4.40 7.69
N LEU A 29 1.91 4.37 6.38
CA LEU A 29 2.27 5.56 5.60
C LEU A 29 1.18 6.63 5.67
N ALA A 30 -0.10 6.24 5.54
CA ALA A 30 -1.23 7.15 5.61
C ALA A 30 -1.33 7.83 6.98
N ILE A 31 -1.18 7.05 8.07
CA ILE A 31 -1.18 7.57 9.43
C ILE A 31 0.00 8.52 9.63
N ALA A 32 1.20 8.13 9.20
CA ALA A 32 2.40 8.95 9.34
C ALA A 32 2.26 10.30 8.62
N HIS A 33 1.84 10.30 7.35
CA HIS A 33 1.62 11.54 6.59
C HIS A 33 0.57 12.42 7.24
N LEU A 34 -0.59 11.85 7.59
CA LEU A 34 -1.66 12.64 8.18
C LEU A 34 -1.23 13.26 9.51
N SER A 35 -0.53 12.48 10.34
CA SER A 35 -0.08 12.93 11.66
C SER A 35 0.97 14.03 11.56
N ILE A 36 2.01 13.84 10.74
CA ILE A 36 3.09 14.82 10.56
C ILE A 36 2.55 16.13 10.01
N TYR A 37 1.71 16.08 8.97
CA TYR A 37 1.16 17.30 8.37
C TYR A 37 0.11 17.98 9.25
N THR A 38 -0.69 17.22 10.00
CA THR A 38 -1.66 17.81 10.96
C THR A 38 -0.91 18.52 12.07
N VAL A 39 0.09 17.87 12.67
CA VAL A 39 0.92 18.49 13.72
C VAL A 39 1.69 19.69 13.17
N GLY A 40 2.26 19.59 11.97
CA GLY A 40 2.96 20.70 11.32
C GLY A 40 2.04 21.90 11.09
N TRP A 41 0.85 21.67 10.53
CA TRP A 41 -0.13 22.72 10.27
C TRP A 41 -0.62 23.40 11.56
N LEU A 42 -0.88 22.62 12.63
CA LEU A 42 -1.32 23.17 13.92
C LEU A 42 -0.24 23.99 14.63
N ASN A 43 1.04 23.65 14.43
CA ASN A 43 2.16 24.32 15.11
C ASN A 43 2.83 25.41 14.27
N SER A 44 2.38 25.66 13.03
CA SER A 44 3.01 26.61 12.13
C SER A 44 1.94 27.44 11.42
N PRO A 45 1.58 28.62 11.97
CA PRO A 45 0.47 29.45 11.47
C PRO A 45 0.67 29.95 10.04
N GLU A 46 1.92 30.00 9.57
CA GLU A 46 2.27 30.39 8.19
C GLU A 46 2.11 29.26 7.17
N THR A 47 1.81 28.03 7.61
CA THR A 47 1.67 26.89 6.70
C THR A 47 0.38 27.02 5.89
N PRO A 48 0.46 27.14 4.56
CA PRO A 48 -0.73 27.29 3.75
C PRO A 48 -1.59 26.01 3.85
N LEU A 49 -2.91 26.18 3.93
CA LEU A 49 -3.87 25.08 3.98
C LEU A 49 -3.68 24.10 2.80
N SER A 50 -3.27 24.61 1.63
CA SER A 50 -2.98 23.78 0.45
C SER A 50 -1.86 22.77 0.70
N ALA A 51 -0.80 23.14 1.43
CA ALA A 51 0.29 22.22 1.78
C ALA A 51 -0.21 21.10 2.71
N TYR A 52 -1.08 21.43 3.67
CA TYR A 52 -1.73 20.44 4.53
C TYR A 52 -2.64 19.49 3.74
N LEU A 53 -3.49 20.03 2.86
CA LEU A 53 -4.43 19.22 2.08
C LEU A 53 -3.72 18.30 1.08
N VAL A 54 -2.70 18.80 0.39
CA VAL A 54 -1.96 18.01 -0.61
C VAL A 54 -0.99 17.05 0.07
N GLY A 55 -0.14 17.54 0.97
CA GLY A 55 0.91 16.75 1.59
C GLY A 55 0.40 15.81 2.70
N GLY A 56 -0.63 16.21 3.43
CA GLY A 56 -1.26 15.38 4.46
C GLY A 56 -2.41 14.57 3.89
N VAL A 57 -3.53 15.23 3.61
CA VAL A 57 -4.82 14.56 3.38
C VAL A 57 -4.82 13.73 2.09
N ALA A 58 -4.37 14.31 0.96
CA ALA A 58 -4.43 13.63 -0.33
C ALA A 58 -3.52 12.39 -0.39
N ILE A 59 -2.28 12.51 0.12
CA ILE A 59 -1.34 11.38 0.17
C ILE A 59 -1.88 10.28 1.10
N SER A 60 -2.41 10.63 2.28
CA SER A 60 -3.02 9.66 3.19
C SER A 60 -4.23 8.96 2.59
N ALA A 61 -5.10 9.70 1.88
CA ALA A 61 -6.24 9.12 1.18
C ALA A 61 -5.79 8.14 0.07
N ALA A 62 -4.78 8.52 -0.72
CA ALA A 62 -4.23 7.64 -1.75
C ALA A 62 -3.62 6.36 -1.16
N ALA A 63 -2.85 6.49 -0.07
CA ALA A 63 -2.26 5.36 0.64
C ALA A 63 -3.34 4.42 1.21
N LEU A 64 -4.41 4.95 1.81
CA LEU A 64 -5.56 4.13 2.23
C LEU A 64 -6.25 3.44 1.06
N GLY A 65 -6.37 4.11 -0.10
CA GLY A 65 -6.87 3.50 -1.34
C GLY A 65 -6.04 2.28 -1.76
N PHE A 66 -4.71 2.37 -1.68
CA PHE A 66 -3.83 1.22 -1.95
C PHE A 66 -3.97 0.12 -0.90
N ALA A 67 -4.10 0.46 0.38
CA ALA A 67 -4.33 -0.50 1.44
C ALA A 67 -5.64 -1.29 1.22
N LEU A 68 -6.72 -0.58 0.85
CA LEU A 68 -7.99 -1.20 0.49
C LEU A 68 -7.84 -2.11 -0.73
N GLY A 69 -7.12 -1.68 -1.77
CA GLY A 69 -6.80 -2.52 -2.93
C GLY A 69 -6.12 -3.84 -2.55
N ALA A 70 -5.10 -3.78 -1.69
CA ALA A 70 -4.43 -4.97 -1.17
C ALA A 70 -5.37 -5.86 -0.33
N LEU A 71 -6.17 -5.29 0.56
CA LEU A 71 -7.14 -6.05 1.38
C LEU A 71 -8.22 -6.73 0.53
N MET A 72 -8.69 -6.05 -0.53
CA MET A 72 -9.67 -6.63 -1.46
C MET A 72 -9.11 -7.85 -2.17
N LEU A 73 -7.83 -7.83 -2.59
CA LEU A 73 -7.17 -9.00 -3.18
C LEU A 73 -7.08 -10.18 -2.22
N VAL A 74 -6.96 -9.92 -0.91
CA VAL A 74 -6.82 -10.97 0.11
C VAL A 74 -8.17 -11.55 0.54
N ARG A 75 -9.19 -10.70 0.69
CA ARG A 75 -10.44 -11.08 1.37
C ARG A 75 -11.49 -11.71 0.47
N ARG A 76 -11.61 -11.34 -0.80
CA ARG A 76 -12.68 -11.85 -1.67
C ARG A 76 -12.26 -12.00 -3.14
N PRO A 77 -12.68 -13.07 -3.83
CA PRO A 77 -12.73 -13.05 -5.29
C PRO A 77 -13.74 -11.96 -5.69
N SER A 78 -13.22 -10.84 -6.20
CA SER A 78 -14.01 -9.64 -6.47
C SER A 78 -14.07 -9.35 -7.96
N SER A 79 -15.21 -8.85 -8.45
CA SER A 79 -15.32 -8.24 -9.78
C SER A 79 -14.32 -7.10 -9.99
N TRP A 80 -13.82 -6.52 -8.90
CA TRP A 80 -12.83 -5.45 -8.87
C TRP A 80 -11.38 -5.96 -8.87
N ARG A 81 -11.15 -7.26 -9.03
CA ARG A 81 -9.80 -7.83 -8.98
C ARG A 81 -8.82 -7.15 -9.93
N LYS A 82 -9.25 -6.79 -11.14
CA LYS A 82 -8.41 -6.04 -12.10
C LYS A 82 -8.01 -4.69 -11.51
N THR A 83 -8.98 -3.93 -11.01
CA THR A 83 -8.74 -2.62 -10.36
C THR A 83 -7.81 -2.75 -9.16
N SER A 84 -8.03 -3.72 -8.28
CA SER A 84 -7.17 -3.95 -7.11
C SER A 84 -5.75 -4.35 -7.51
N LEU A 85 -5.58 -5.18 -8.55
CA LEU A 85 -4.26 -5.49 -9.10
C LEU A 85 -3.57 -4.25 -9.67
N THR A 86 -4.30 -3.42 -10.42
CA THR A 86 -3.76 -2.16 -10.95
C THR A 86 -3.33 -1.26 -9.81
N LEU A 87 -4.17 -1.06 -8.78
CA LEU A 87 -3.84 -0.27 -7.59
C LEU A 87 -2.58 -0.79 -6.90
N CYS A 88 -2.43 -2.10 -6.72
CA CYS A 88 -1.22 -2.66 -6.10
C CYS A 88 0.02 -2.46 -6.97
N TRP A 89 -0.06 -2.60 -8.30
CA TRP A 89 1.08 -2.31 -9.18
C TRP A 89 1.44 -0.82 -9.19
N THR A 90 0.44 0.05 -9.22
CA THR A 90 0.65 1.50 -9.11
C THR A 90 1.31 1.85 -7.78
N ALA A 91 0.82 1.29 -6.66
CA ALA A 91 1.43 1.48 -5.35
C ALA A 91 2.88 0.98 -5.31
N ALA A 92 3.15 -0.19 -5.89
CA ALA A 92 4.50 -0.74 -5.97
C ALA A 92 5.46 0.21 -6.68
N VAL A 93 5.07 0.71 -7.86
CA VAL A 93 5.89 1.65 -8.64
C VAL A 93 6.09 2.96 -7.89
N LEU A 94 5.04 3.56 -7.35
CA LEU A 94 5.12 4.85 -6.66
C LEU A 94 5.98 4.77 -5.40
N LEU A 95 5.79 3.75 -4.56
CA LEU A 95 6.57 3.57 -3.33
C LEU A 95 8.02 3.20 -3.63
N SER A 96 8.28 2.35 -4.63
CA SER A 96 9.66 2.07 -5.06
C SER A 96 10.34 3.32 -5.61
N ALA A 97 9.66 4.12 -6.44
CA ALA A 97 10.19 5.37 -6.95
C ALA A 97 10.46 6.37 -5.82
N GLN A 98 9.55 6.50 -4.85
CA GLN A 98 9.74 7.34 -3.67
C GLN A 98 10.95 6.88 -2.85
N ALA A 99 11.13 5.58 -2.63
CA ALA A 99 12.30 5.05 -1.94
C ALA A 99 13.61 5.38 -2.67
N LEU A 100 13.64 5.28 -4.00
CA LEU A 100 14.80 5.66 -4.82
C LEU A 100 15.10 7.16 -4.73
N LEU A 101 14.06 8.00 -4.83
CA LEU A 101 14.22 9.45 -4.70
C LEU A 101 14.76 9.83 -3.32
N ILE A 102 14.27 9.19 -2.26
CA ILE A 102 14.80 9.39 -0.90
C ILE A 102 16.26 8.91 -0.82
N ALA A 103 16.59 7.76 -1.40
CA ALA A 103 17.95 7.23 -1.39
C ALA A 103 18.96 8.18 -2.05
N VAL A 104 18.55 8.88 -3.12
CA VAL A 104 19.39 9.82 -3.86
C VAL A 104 19.45 11.19 -3.20
N ALA A 105 18.31 11.73 -2.73
CA ALA A 105 18.23 13.08 -2.20
C ALA A 105 18.64 13.18 -0.73
N GLU A 106 18.12 12.28 0.12
CA GLU A 106 18.30 12.33 1.58
C GLU A 106 18.31 10.91 2.17
N PRO A 107 19.40 10.14 2.01
CA PRO A 107 19.45 8.72 2.38
C PRO A 107 19.20 8.46 3.88
N ALA A 108 19.47 9.44 4.74
CA ALA A 108 19.17 9.35 6.18
C ALA A 108 17.67 9.15 6.46
N LEU A 109 16.78 9.60 5.57
CA LEU A 109 15.34 9.41 5.72
C LEU A 109 14.89 7.97 5.42
N LEU A 110 15.71 7.12 4.79
CA LEU A 110 15.39 5.71 4.53
C LEU A 110 15.21 4.89 5.81
N ILE A 111 15.96 5.23 6.86
CA ILE A 111 15.98 4.49 8.12
C ILE A 111 15.18 5.19 9.24
N ARG A 112 14.72 6.41 9.00
CA ARG A 112 13.92 7.15 9.98
C ARG A 112 12.54 6.51 10.09
N ILE A 113 12.25 5.83 11.19
CA ILE A 113 11.03 5.02 11.42
C ILE A 113 9.73 5.80 11.13
N ALA A 114 9.66 7.06 11.59
CA ALA A 114 8.51 7.94 11.36
C ALA A 114 8.55 8.68 10.00
N GLY A 115 9.63 8.52 9.22
CA GLY A 115 9.80 9.13 7.91
C GLY A 115 9.18 8.30 6.79
N PRO A 116 9.07 8.84 5.57
CA PRO A 116 8.50 8.15 4.41
C PRO A 116 9.34 6.96 3.91
N GLY A 117 10.63 6.90 4.28
CA GLY A 117 11.60 5.94 3.78
C GLY A 117 11.27 4.48 4.07
N PRO A 118 11.13 4.06 5.35
CA PRO A 118 10.85 2.66 5.70
C PRO A 118 9.56 2.13 5.09
N TRP A 119 8.51 2.97 5.07
CA TRP A 119 7.23 2.62 4.48
C TRP A 119 7.34 2.37 2.97
N SER A 120 8.10 3.20 2.27
CA SER A 120 8.29 3.10 0.83
C SER A 120 9.19 1.93 0.45
N LEU A 121 10.28 1.74 1.20
CA LEU A 121 11.30 0.71 0.97
C LEU A 121 10.73 -0.71 1.10
N ILE A 122 9.88 -0.94 2.10
CA ILE A 122 9.24 -2.24 2.34
C ILE A 122 7.91 -2.35 1.59
N GLY A 123 7.14 -1.26 1.57
CA GLY A 123 5.80 -1.22 0.97
C GLY A 123 5.83 -1.51 -0.52
N GLY A 124 6.74 -0.89 -1.28
CA GLY A 124 6.85 -1.10 -2.74
C GLY A 124 6.99 -2.59 -3.11
N PRO A 125 8.03 -3.29 -2.62
CA PRO A 125 8.20 -4.73 -2.82
C PRO A 125 7.02 -5.56 -2.29
N ALA A 126 6.44 -5.22 -1.13
CA ALA A 126 5.30 -5.95 -0.58
C ALA A 126 4.08 -5.88 -1.52
N PHE A 127 3.78 -4.71 -2.09
CA PHE A 127 2.73 -4.53 -3.09
C PHE A 127 3.00 -5.30 -4.39
N ALA A 128 4.24 -5.30 -4.87
CA ALA A 128 4.64 -6.05 -6.07
C ALA A 128 4.44 -7.56 -5.88
N VAL A 129 4.91 -8.10 -4.73
CA VAL A 129 4.76 -9.52 -4.38
C VAL A 129 3.29 -9.88 -4.22
N ALA A 130 2.51 -9.07 -3.51
CA ALA A 130 1.07 -9.29 -3.36
C ALA A 130 0.37 -9.34 -4.73
N ALA A 131 0.62 -8.36 -5.59
CA ALA A 131 0.02 -8.30 -6.92
C ALA A 131 0.43 -9.49 -7.80
N TRP A 132 1.71 -9.88 -7.79
CA TRP A 132 2.22 -11.01 -8.55
C TRP A 132 1.61 -12.34 -8.09
N ARG A 133 1.59 -12.60 -6.78
CA ARG A 133 0.99 -13.81 -6.19
C ARG A 133 -0.51 -13.85 -6.46
N SER A 134 -1.20 -12.72 -6.33
CA SER A 134 -2.63 -12.62 -6.59
C SER A 134 -2.99 -12.83 -8.07
N ARG A 135 -2.07 -12.67 -9.04
CA ARG A 135 -2.33 -13.02 -10.45
C ARG A 135 -2.38 -14.53 -10.71
N GLN A 136 -1.64 -15.32 -9.94
CA GLN A 136 -1.53 -16.77 -10.13
C GLN A 136 -2.77 -17.55 -9.67
N VAL A 137 -3.65 -16.90 -8.90
CA VAL A 137 -4.92 -17.47 -8.46
C VAL A 137 -5.89 -17.52 -9.65
N LYS A 138 -6.16 -18.70 -10.21
CA LYS A 138 -7.20 -18.85 -11.26
C LYS A 138 -8.54 -18.42 -10.68
N ALA A 139 -9.22 -17.49 -11.35
CA ALA A 139 -10.62 -17.21 -11.04
C ALA A 139 -11.46 -18.44 -11.42
N PRO A 140 -12.43 -18.86 -10.59
CA PRO A 140 -13.44 -19.80 -11.04
C PRO A 140 -14.15 -19.19 -12.25
N ARG A 141 -14.27 -19.97 -13.33
CA ARG A 141 -15.00 -19.57 -14.54
C ARG A 141 -16.49 -19.58 -14.27
#